data_AF-A0AAE3J6I1-F1
#
_entry.id   AF-A0AAE3J6I1-F1
#
_cell.length_a   1.000
_cell.length_b   1.000
_cell.length_c   1.000
_cell.angle_alpha   90.00
_cell.angle_beta   90.00
_cell.angle_gamma   90.00
#
_symmetry.space_group_name_H-M   'P 1'
#
loop_
_entity.id
_entity.type
_entity.pdbx_description
1 polymer ?
#
loop_
_entity_poly.entity_id
_entity_poly.type
_entity_poly.pdbx_seq_one_letter_code
_entity_poly.pdbx_strand_id
1 'polypeptide(L)' 'MKKIFIAVLLSLIVLSNQSVLISNAQQISNTTSIAPYSDVYVTRYRVNNGKLQKRRWNETKGVWADPYWIDVNYNN' A
#
# COMPACT_ATOMS: atom_id res chain seq x y z
N MET A 1 65.97 -1.76 -31.98
CA MET A 1 65.37 -2.58 -30.89
C MET A 1 64.80 -1.73 -29.75
N LYS A 2 65.51 -0.74 -29.21
CA LYS A 2 65.05 0.13 -28.10
C LYS A 2 63.77 0.95 -28.40
N LYS A 3 63.63 1.47 -29.62
CA LYS A 3 62.46 2.27 -30.06
C LYS A 3 61.18 1.43 -30.27
N ILE A 4 61.34 0.17 -30.68
CA ILE A 4 60.23 -0.79 -30.85
C ILE A 4 59.71 -1.21 -29.47
N PHE A 5 60.60 -1.41 -28.50
CA PHE A 5 60.24 -1.71 -27.11
C PHE A 5 59.41 -0.60 -26.45
N ILE A 6 59.76 0.67 -26.71
CA ILE A 6 59.03 1.84 -26.18
C ILE A 6 57.62 1.94 -26.79
N ALA A 7 57.47 1.66 -28.09
CA ALA A 7 56.16 1.69 -28.76
C ALA A 7 55.19 0.60 -28.25
N VAL A 8 55.71 -0.59 -27.93
CA VAL A 8 54.91 -1.69 -27.36
C VAL A 8 54.53 -1.41 -25.90
N LEU A 9 55.38 -0.71 -25.14
CA LEU A 9 55.07 -0.35 -23.75
C LEU A 9 53.97 0.72 -23.64
N LEU A 10 53.91 1.64 -24.61
CA LEU A 10 52.90 2.69 -24.68
C LEU A 10 51.52 2.18 -25.13
N SER A 11 51.45 1.13 -25.94
CA SER A 11 50.17 0.57 -26.41
C SER A 11 49.44 -0.27 -25.36
N LEU A 12 50.15 -0.85 -24.38
CA LEU A 12 49.56 -1.66 -23.32
C LEU A 12 48.76 -0.86 -22.28
N ILE A 13 48.99 0.46 -22.19
CA ILE A 13 48.32 1.33 -21.20
C ILE A 13 46.87 1.65 -21.61
N VAL A 14 46.49 1.45 -22.87
CA VAL A 14 45.20 1.91 -23.41
C VAL A 14 44.04 0.93 -23.14
N LEU A 15 44.29 -0.29 -22.64
CA LEU A 15 43.25 -1.33 -22.56
C LEU A 15 42.47 -1.41 -21.22
N SER A 16 42.68 -0.53 -20.23
CA SER A 16 42.16 -0.80 -18.87
C SER A 16 40.87 -0.08 -18.46
N ASN A 17 40.13 0.58 -19.34
CA ASN A 17 38.94 1.35 -18.94
C ASN A 17 37.65 0.89 -19.64
N GLN A 18 37.09 -0.25 -19.21
CA GLN A 18 35.66 -0.49 -19.36
C GLN A 18 35.02 -0.66 -17.98
N SER A 19 34.45 0.42 -17.45
CA SER A 19 33.51 0.34 -16.34
C SER A 19 32.18 -0.21 -16.85
N VAL A 20 31.80 -1.42 -16.42
CA VAL A 20 30.48 -2.00 -16.67
C VAL A 20 29.46 -1.22 -15.84
N LEU A 21 28.59 -0.46 -16.49
CA LEU A 21 27.43 0.15 -15.85
C LEU A 21 26.39 -0.95 -15.59
N ILE A 22 26.38 -1.51 -14.39
CA ILE A 22 25.30 -2.39 -13.95
C ILE A 22 24.14 -1.48 -13.54
N SER A 23 23.17 -1.30 -14.44
CA SER A 23 21.86 -0.76 -14.08
C SER A 23 21.08 -1.85 -13.37
N ASN A 24 21.14 -1.86 -12.03
CA ASN A 24 20.18 -2.60 -11.23
C ASN A 24 18.81 -1.96 -11.45
N ALA A 25 18.06 -2.46 -12.44
CA ALA A 25 16.66 -2.13 -12.59
C ALA A 25 15.96 -2.57 -11.31
N GLN A 26 15.73 -1.62 -10.40
CA GLN A 26 14.97 -1.85 -9.19
C GLN A 26 13.61 -2.38 -9.64
N GLN A 27 13.32 -3.63 -9.26
CA GLN A 27 11.99 -4.20 -9.41
C GLN A 27 11.06 -3.32 -8.57
N ILE A 28 10.38 -2.38 -9.23
CA ILE A 28 9.28 -1.64 -8.64
C ILE A 28 8.16 -2.66 -8.47
N SER A 29 8.22 -3.41 -7.37
CA SER A 29 7.09 -4.14 -6.87
C SER A 29 6.06 -3.08 -6.51
N ASN A 30 5.17 -2.77 -7.44
CA ASN A 30 3.92 -2.06 -7.17
C ASN A 30 3.08 -2.97 -6.26
N THR A 31 3.47 -3.06 -4.99
CA THR A 31 2.57 -3.52 -3.95
C THR A 31 1.56 -2.41 -3.78
N THR A 32 0.54 -2.41 -4.64
CA THR A 32 -0.73 -1.78 -4.34
C THR A 32 -1.23 -2.46 -3.07
N SER A 33 -0.85 -1.91 -1.91
CA SER A 33 -1.46 -2.29 -0.66
C SER A 33 -2.91 -1.85 -0.78
N ILE A 34 -3.77 -2.75 -1.26
CA ILE A 34 -5.20 -2.65 -1.06
C ILE A 34 -5.35 -2.81 0.45
N ALA A 35 -5.24 -1.71 1.18
CA ALA A 35 -5.56 -1.69 2.59
C ALA A 35 -6.99 -2.20 2.68
N PRO A 36 -7.29 -3.24 3.50
CA PRO A 36 -8.67 -3.61 3.73
C PRO A 36 -9.33 -2.41 4.41
N TYR A 37 -10.08 -1.61 3.66
CA TYR A 37 -11.03 -0.66 4.23
C TYR A 37 -12.13 -1.52 4.83
N SER A 38 -11.92 -1.97 6.07
CA SER A 38 -12.95 -2.64 6.83
C SER A 38 -14.10 -1.64 7.03
N ASP A 39 -15.32 -2.10 6.82
CA ASP A 39 -16.51 -1.29 7.09
C ASP A 39 -16.55 -0.96 8.60
N VAL A 40 -16.59 0.33 8.94
CA VAL A 40 -16.73 0.80 10.32
C VAL A 40 -18.22 0.87 10.66
N TYR A 41 -18.64 0.04 11.61
CA TYR A 41 -20.02 0.04 12.11
C TYR A 41 -20.10 0.73 13.47
N VAL A 42 -20.98 1.72 13.58
CA VAL A 42 -21.30 2.41 14.83
C VAL A 42 -22.75 2.15 15.23
N THR A 43 -23.00 2.08 16.54
CA THR A 43 -24.37 1.97 17.05
C THR A 43 -24.93 3.37 17.27
N ARG A 44 -26.04 3.68 16.62
CA ARG A 44 -26.81 4.91 16.86
C ARG A 44 -28.00 4.58 17.75
N TYR A 45 -28.34 5.51 18.64
CA TYR A 45 -29.45 5.39 19.57
C TYR A 45 -30.51 6.46 19.28
N ARG A 46 -31.77 6.13 19.57
CA ARG A 46 -32.88 7.10 19.58
C ARG A 46 -33.90 6.71 20.63
N VAL A 47 -34.72 7.68 21.03
CA VAL A 47 -35.96 7.42 21.76
C VAL A 47 -37.12 7.59 20.80
N ASN A 48 -37.94 6.55 20.65
CA ASN A 48 -39.15 6.58 19.83
C ASN A 48 -40.31 5.99 20.63
N ASN A 49 -41.43 6.71 20.76
CA ASN A 49 -42.59 6.33 21.59
C ASN A 49 -42.20 5.88 23.01
N GLY A 50 -41.27 6.60 23.65
CA GLY A 50 -40.81 6.30 25.01
C GLY A 50 -39.89 5.07 25.11
N LYS A 51 -39.57 4.40 24.00
CA LYS A 51 -38.67 3.24 23.97
C LYS A 51 -37.30 3.64 23.45
N LEU A 52 -36.25 3.19 24.14
CA LEU A 52 -34.87 3.30 23.66
C LEU A 52 -34.64 2.28 22.55
N GLN A 53 -34.20 2.74 21.39
CA GLN A 53 -33.91 1.93 20.23
C GLN A 53 -32.47 2.11 19.78
N LYS A 54 -31.88 1.06 19.21
CA LYS A 54 -30.55 1.06 18.60
C LYS A 54 -30.62 0.62 17.13
N ARG A 55 -29.71 1.12 16.31
CA ARG A 55 -29.53 0.68 14.91
C ARG A 55 -28.08 0.86 14.48
N ARG A 56 -27.54 -0.06 13.70
CA ARG A 56 -26.17 0.04 13.19
C ARG A 56 -26.09 0.94 11.97
N TRP A 57 -25.16 1.88 12.01
CA TRP A 57 -24.79 2.77 10.93
C TRP A 57 -23.41 2.37 10.39
N ASN A 58 -23.29 2.19 9.08
CA ASN A 58 -22.01 1.98 8.43
C ASN A 58 -21.41 3.37 8.10
N GLU A 59 -20.38 3.77 8.83
CA GLU A 59 -19.71 5.06 8.63
C GLU A 59 -18.93 5.10 7.32
N THR A 60 -18.35 3.98 6.90
CA THR A 60 -17.60 3.86 5.64
C THR A 60 -18.48 4.12 4.42
N LYS A 61 -19.73 3.65 4.44
CA LYS A 61 -20.68 3.73 3.31
C LYS A 61 -21.72 4.83 3.46
N GLY A 62 -21.86 5.43 4.65
CA GLY A 62 -22.87 6.45 4.92
C GLY A 62 -24.31 5.92 4.81
N VAL A 63 -24.55 4.66 5.22
CA VAL A 63 -25.87 4.01 5.14
C VAL A 63 -26.21 3.22 6.40
N TRP A 64 -27.50 3.00 6.63
CA TRP A 64 -27.97 2.10 7.68
C TRP A 64 -27.66 0.65 7.31
N ALA A 65 -27.00 -0.07 8.23
CA ALA A 65 -26.63 -1.46 8.02
C ALA A 65 -27.81 -2.43 8.24
N ASP A 66 -28.65 -2.13 9.24
CA ASP A 66 -29.85 -2.90 9.55
C ASP A 66 -31.09 -2.25 8.94
N PRO A 67 -32.11 -3.01 8.50
CA PRO A 67 -33.32 -2.45 7.89
C PRO A 67 -34.23 -1.70 8.89
N TYR A 68 -34.21 -2.10 10.16
CA TYR A 68 -35.10 -1.56 11.19
C TYR A 68 -34.33 -1.18 12.46
N TRP A 69 -34.95 -0.33 13.29
CA TRP A 69 -34.49 -0.04 14.65
C TRP A 69 -34.90 -1.15 15.60
N ILE A 70 -34.03 -1.51 16.53
CA ILE A 70 -34.25 -2.59 17.49
C ILE A 70 -34.41 -1.98 18.89
N ASP A 71 -35.48 -2.34 19.59
CA ASP A 71 -35.68 -1.93 20.99
C ASP A 71 -34.53 -2.50 21.84
N VAL A 72 -33.90 -1.66 22.68
CA VAL A 72 -32.76 -2.09 23.51
C VAL A 72 -33.18 -3.13 24.56
N ASN A 73 -34.45 -3.10 24.97
CA ASN A 73 -35.03 -4.04 25.92
C ASN A 73 -35.64 -5.28 25.24
N TYR A 74 -35.36 -5.50 23.95
CA TYR A 74 -35.71 -6.73 23.26
C TYR A 74 -34.81 -7.87 23.77
N ASN A 75 -35.15 -8.40 24.95
CA ASN A 75 -34.58 -9.64 25.46
C ASN A 75 -35.36 -10.80 24.83
N ASN A 76 -34.64 -11.70 24.16
CA ASN A 76 -35.15 -12.96 23.62
C ASN A 76 -35.22 -14.02 24.72
#